data_AF-M5JJE3-F1
#
_entry.id   AF-M5JJE3-F1
#
_cell.length_a   1.000
_cell.length_b   1.000
_cell.length_c   1.000
_cell.angle_alpha   90.00
_cell.angle_beta   90.00
_cell.angle_gamma   90.00
#
_symmetry.space_group_name_H-M   'P 1'
#
loop_
_entity.id
_entity.type
_entity.pdbx_description
1 polymer ?
#
loop_
_entity_poly.entity_id
_entity_poly.type
_entity_poly.pdbx_seq_one_letter_code
_entity_poly.pdbx_strand_id
1 'polypeptide(L)'
;MRIPKFDLYELDNKLKKISLLFCIVFGLASVIAIVLIQARTIMYFNYPPGDGIFQTLFPLRKLDQGEFPGRDFYYFHGNGIPYIIFPFYKIASIFLGGDVASSMASTYLINFIFLFIPMYYLCRLFMERQGSLIALMLFALSVVYFPVLGALLSPLFIGAPMGVRMSPHIFMAIAVAKVALRTSTGEISFPATLQRLIIVGAVGAAMPLLGAEQGFYAVAAAAGAVFFLGGRRWRILQRIGFTATVLVSFSLCFVAALLVLFGSLETIAALKDISDNQVWVYGVFPNSFFASWTEFFTLRVTAAVPSQAGTIAGIVALLLCFGLLFRKVLTLPAFLVVLVLFAGGLLSWVANFGYIGQHQAPLFLRTCIMALVLSATAIAGKVTGSPHTEKVATSEPSQ
;
A
#
# COMPACT_ATOMS: atom_id res chain seq x y z
N MET A 1 1.73 25.37 -45.48
CA MET A 1 1.11 24.27 -44.71
C MET A 1 0.55 24.83 -43.41
N ARG A 2 -0.77 24.80 -43.21
CA ARG A 2 -1.35 25.07 -41.88
C ARG A 2 -1.16 23.81 -41.04
N ILE A 3 -0.36 23.88 -39.99
CA ILE A 3 -0.31 22.83 -38.96
C ILE A 3 -1.74 22.72 -38.42
N PRO A 4 -2.39 21.53 -38.48
CA PRO A 4 -3.73 21.37 -37.93
C PRO A 4 -3.68 21.79 -36.46
N LYS A 5 -4.54 22.75 -36.07
CA LYS A 5 -4.70 23.12 -34.67
C LYS A 5 -5.15 21.87 -33.93
N PHE A 6 -4.23 21.28 -33.17
CA PHE A 6 -4.53 20.15 -32.32
C PHE A 6 -5.54 20.63 -31.27
N ASP A 7 -6.75 20.11 -31.31
CA ASP A 7 -7.75 20.43 -30.30
C ASP A 7 -7.37 19.72 -29.00
N LEU A 8 -6.70 20.46 -28.11
CA LEU A 8 -6.29 19.98 -26.79
C LEU A 8 -7.50 19.49 -25.97
N TYR A 9 -8.69 20.02 -26.22
CA TYR A 9 -9.92 19.59 -25.55
C TYR A 9 -10.37 18.19 -26.01
N GLU A 10 -10.23 17.89 -27.30
CA GLU A 10 -10.57 16.59 -27.85
C GLU A 10 -9.59 15.50 -27.37
N LEU A 11 -8.29 15.82 -27.35
CA LEU A 11 -7.24 14.95 -26.83
C LEU A 11 -7.48 14.62 -25.34
N ASP A 12 -7.81 15.64 -24.54
CA ASP A 12 -8.11 15.47 -23.12
C ASP A 12 -9.32 14.55 -22.88
N ASN A 13 -10.41 14.75 -23.62
CA ASN A 13 -11.58 13.89 -23.52
C ASN A 13 -11.31 12.44 -23.95
N LYS A 14 -10.46 12.23 -24.96
CA LYS A 14 -10.00 10.89 -25.36
C LYS A 14 -9.16 10.24 -24.26
N LEU A 15 -8.20 10.96 -23.68
CA LEU A 15 -7.35 10.47 -22.59
C LEU A 15 -8.16 10.08 -21.34
N LYS A 16 -9.20 10.84 -20.99
CA LYS A 16 -10.14 10.48 -19.90
C LYS A 16 -10.78 9.12 -20.11
N LYS A 17 -11.38 8.92 -21.30
CA LYS A 17 -12.10 7.69 -21.65
C LYS A 17 -11.14 6.51 -21.66
N ILE A 18 -9.96 6.67 -22.27
CA ILE A 18 -8.91 5.65 -22.31
C ILE A 18 -8.44 5.28 -20.90
N SER A 19 -8.13 6.25 -20.05
CA SER A 19 -7.63 5.99 -18.70
C SER A 19 -8.69 5.32 -17.81
N LEU A 20 -9.96 5.72 -17.93
CA LEU A 20 -11.07 5.09 -17.21
C LEU A 20 -11.31 3.65 -17.69
N LEU A 21 -11.37 3.45 -19.01
CA LEU A 21 -11.50 2.13 -19.62
C LEU A 21 -10.36 1.21 -19.19
N PHE A 22 -9.14 1.74 -19.17
CA PHE A 22 -7.96 1.00 -18.72
C PHE A 22 -8.07 0.62 -17.24
N CYS A 23 -8.37 1.56 -16.35
CA CYS A 23 -8.42 1.25 -14.92
C CYS A 23 -9.51 0.24 -14.57
N ILE A 24 -10.72 0.40 -15.12
CA ILE A 24 -11.87 -0.43 -14.73
C ILE A 24 -12.00 -1.67 -15.60
N VAL A 25 -12.09 -1.48 -16.92
CA VAL A 25 -12.41 -2.59 -17.84
C VAL A 25 -11.21 -3.50 -18.00
N PHE A 26 -10.02 -2.96 -18.28
CA PHE A 26 -8.83 -3.79 -18.41
C PHE A 26 -8.43 -4.42 -17.05
N GLY A 27 -8.61 -3.68 -15.95
CA GLY A 27 -8.54 -4.17 -14.57
C GLY A 27 -9.36 -5.44 -14.33
N LEU A 28 -10.69 -5.32 -14.49
CA LEU A 28 -11.63 -6.42 -14.27
C LEU A 28 -11.43 -7.56 -15.28
N ALA A 29 -11.20 -7.25 -16.56
CA ALA A 29 -10.92 -8.26 -17.57
C ALA A 29 -9.66 -9.07 -17.22
N SER A 30 -8.63 -8.43 -16.66
CA SER A 30 -7.43 -9.11 -16.19
C SER A 30 -7.69 -10.00 -14.99
N VAL A 31 -8.53 -9.56 -14.05
CA VAL A 31 -8.97 -10.40 -12.91
C VAL A 31 -9.73 -11.62 -13.43
N ILE A 32 -10.66 -11.46 -14.36
CA ILE A 32 -11.40 -12.58 -14.94
C ILE A 32 -10.45 -13.53 -15.68
N ALA A 33 -9.59 -13.00 -16.55
CA ALA A 33 -8.65 -13.79 -17.32
C ALA A 33 -7.69 -14.59 -16.41
N ILE A 34 -7.14 -13.98 -15.37
CA ILE A 34 -6.20 -14.67 -14.48
C ILE A 34 -6.90 -15.75 -13.64
N VAL A 35 -8.14 -15.51 -13.20
CA VAL A 35 -8.94 -16.53 -12.51
C VAL A 35 -9.15 -17.73 -13.43
N LEU A 36 -9.55 -17.48 -14.69
CA LEU A 36 -9.78 -18.56 -15.66
C LEU A 36 -8.49 -19.34 -15.99
N ILE A 37 -7.37 -18.64 -16.17
CA ILE A 37 -6.07 -19.26 -16.44
C ILE A 37 -5.64 -20.09 -15.22
N GLN A 38 -5.55 -19.49 -14.04
CA GLN A 38 -5.03 -20.17 -12.86
C GLN A 38 -5.94 -21.27 -12.33
N ALA A 39 -7.27 -21.10 -12.39
CA ALA A 39 -8.21 -22.18 -12.04
C ALA A 39 -7.99 -23.42 -12.90
N ARG A 40 -7.78 -23.25 -14.21
CA ARG A 40 -7.40 -24.36 -15.08
C ARG A 40 -6.04 -24.93 -14.69
N THR A 41 -5.03 -24.10 -14.49
CA THR A 41 -3.69 -24.56 -14.14
C THR A 41 -3.68 -25.40 -12.86
N ILE A 42 -4.43 -25.00 -11.83
CA ILE A 42 -4.53 -25.73 -10.56
C ILE A 42 -5.33 -27.02 -10.72
N MET A 43 -6.49 -26.98 -11.40
CA MET A 43 -7.32 -28.18 -11.62
C MET A 43 -6.58 -29.27 -12.40
N TYR A 44 -5.69 -28.89 -13.32
CA TYR A 44 -4.92 -29.83 -14.11
C TYR A 44 -3.50 -30.08 -13.57
N PHE A 45 -3.16 -29.57 -12.37
CA PHE A 45 -1.83 -29.68 -11.77
C PHE A 45 -0.68 -29.28 -12.73
N ASN A 46 -0.94 -28.37 -13.67
CA ASN A 46 -0.02 -27.99 -14.75
C ASN A 46 1.06 -26.99 -14.29
N TYR A 47 1.03 -26.59 -13.02
CA TYR A 47 2.01 -25.71 -12.39
C TYR A 47 2.05 -26.01 -10.89
N PRO A 48 3.21 -25.85 -10.21
CA PRO A 48 3.26 -25.96 -8.76
C PRO A 48 2.22 -24.99 -8.17
N PRO A 49 1.28 -25.46 -7.35
CA PRO A 49 0.32 -24.54 -6.74
C PRO A 49 1.11 -23.55 -5.88
N GLY A 50 1.14 -22.28 -6.26
CA GLY A 50 1.71 -21.25 -5.41
C GLY A 50 0.90 -21.17 -4.11
N ASP A 51 1.58 -21.19 -2.97
CA ASP A 51 0.93 -21.25 -1.64
C ASP A 51 -0.09 -20.13 -1.41
N GLY A 52 0.06 -18.98 -2.07
CA GLY A 52 -0.77 -17.77 -1.90
C GLY A 52 -2.27 -18.03 -2.00
N ILE A 53 -2.69 -18.94 -2.87
CA ILE A 53 -4.11 -19.21 -3.13
C ILE A 53 -4.74 -19.99 -1.98
N PHE A 54 -4.01 -20.97 -1.44
CA PHE A 54 -4.44 -21.76 -0.29
C PHE A 54 -4.35 -20.99 1.02
N GLN A 55 -3.40 -20.06 1.13
CA GLN A 55 -3.30 -19.14 2.25
C GLN A 55 -4.59 -18.36 2.48
N THR A 56 -5.35 -18.04 1.43
CA THR A 56 -6.64 -17.36 1.58
C THR A 56 -7.83 -18.33 1.68
N LEU A 57 -7.80 -19.47 0.98
CA LEU A 57 -8.92 -20.43 0.98
C LEU A 57 -9.19 -21.03 2.37
N PHE A 58 -8.16 -21.46 3.11
CA PHE A 58 -8.36 -22.13 4.39
C PHE A 58 -9.01 -21.23 5.47
N PRO A 59 -8.55 -19.97 5.67
CA PRO A 59 -9.25 -19.00 6.51
C PRO A 59 -10.72 -18.80 6.13
N LEU A 60 -11.04 -18.74 4.84
CA LEU A 60 -12.41 -18.54 4.36
C LEU A 60 -13.30 -19.76 4.65
N ARG A 61 -12.75 -20.98 4.54
CA ARG A 61 -13.47 -22.20 4.91
C ARG A 61 -13.70 -22.34 6.42
N LYS A 62 -12.75 -21.88 7.23
CA LYS A 62 -12.92 -21.79 8.69
C LYS A 62 -14.06 -20.85 9.05
N LEU A 63 -14.15 -19.69 8.40
CA LEU A 63 -15.31 -18.79 8.53
C LEU A 63 -16.63 -19.46 8.11
N ASP A 64 -16.63 -20.28 7.05
CA ASP A 64 -17.80 -21.08 6.66
C ASP A 64 -18.22 -22.11 7.72
N GLN A 65 -17.26 -22.60 8.51
CA GLN A 65 -17.49 -23.52 9.61
C GLN A 65 -17.88 -22.81 10.91
N GLY A 66 -17.96 -21.47 10.91
CA GLY A 66 -18.30 -20.67 12.09
C GLY A 66 -17.12 -20.34 12.99
N GLU A 67 -15.88 -20.56 12.55
CA GLU A 67 -14.67 -20.09 13.24
C GLU A 67 -14.32 -18.65 12.84
N PHE A 68 -13.81 -17.87 13.79
CA PHE A 68 -13.53 -16.45 13.62
C PHE A 68 -12.02 -16.13 13.67
N PRO A 69 -11.47 -15.44 12.65
CA PRO A 69 -10.09 -14.96 12.68
C PRO A 69 -9.84 -14.05 13.88
N GLY A 70 -8.71 -14.25 14.56
CA GLY A 70 -8.32 -13.55 15.78
C GLY A 70 -8.87 -14.15 17.07
N ARG A 71 -9.83 -15.08 16.99
CA ARG A 71 -10.43 -15.77 18.13
C ARG A 71 -10.16 -17.28 18.11
N ASP A 72 -10.58 -17.93 17.02
CA ASP A 72 -10.51 -19.39 16.89
C ASP A 72 -9.31 -19.84 16.04
N PHE A 73 -8.84 -18.94 15.16
CA PHE A 73 -7.60 -19.13 14.41
C PHE A 73 -6.93 -17.79 14.12
N TYR A 74 -5.64 -17.79 13.81
CA TYR A 74 -4.89 -16.59 13.49
C TYR A 74 -4.42 -16.58 12.04
N TYR A 75 -4.45 -15.41 11.40
CA TYR A 75 -4.05 -15.23 10.00
C TYR A 75 -2.83 -14.31 9.88
N PHE A 76 -1.73 -14.88 9.39
CA PHE A 76 -0.39 -14.24 9.39
C PHE A 76 -0.28 -12.97 8.52
N HIS A 77 -1.20 -12.76 7.58
CA HIS A 77 -1.24 -11.55 6.77
C HIS A 77 -2.02 -10.39 7.42
N GLY A 78 -2.75 -10.66 8.51
CA GLY A 78 -3.59 -9.70 9.23
C GLY A 78 -5.00 -10.23 9.42
N ASN A 79 -5.44 -10.36 10.68
CA ASN A 79 -6.73 -10.97 11.04
C ASN A 79 -7.96 -10.27 10.46
N GLY A 80 -7.85 -9.01 10.01
CA GLY A 80 -8.93 -8.29 9.36
C GLY A 80 -9.17 -8.70 7.90
N ILE A 81 -8.16 -9.26 7.23
CA ILE A 81 -8.23 -9.59 5.81
C ILE A 81 -9.32 -10.63 5.49
N PRO A 82 -9.43 -11.78 6.22
CA PRO A 82 -10.44 -12.77 5.90
C PRO A 82 -11.86 -12.20 6.01
N TYR A 83 -12.14 -11.34 6.99
CA TYR A 83 -13.44 -10.67 7.12
C TYR A 83 -13.80 -9.79 5.92
N ILE A 84 -12.81 -9.18 5.28
CA ILE A 84 -13.03 -8.33 4.10
C ILE A 84 -13.27 -9.17 2.85
N ILE A 85 -12.55 -10.27 2.70
CA ILE A 85 -12.65 -11.14 1.52
C ILE A 85 -13.92 -12.01 1.59
N PHE A 86 -14.33 -12.41 2.79
CA PHE A 86 -15.39 -13.40 3.00
C PHE A 86 -16.73 -13.09 2.34
N PRO A 87 -17.29 -11.86 2.41
CA PRO A 87 -18.54 -11.54 1.72
C PRO A 87 -18.44 -11.78 0.20
N PHE A 88 -17.30 -11.43 -0.40
CA PHE A 88 -17.06 -11.62 -1.83
C PHE A 88 -16.81 -13.08 -2.17
N TYR A 89 -16.16 -13.84 -1.29
CA TYR A 89 -16.02 -15.28 -1.41
C TYR A 89 -17.40 -15.96 -1.41
N LYS A 90 -18.31 -15.59 -0.51
CA LYS A 90 -19.68 -16.12 -0.49
C LYS A 90 -20.45 -15.83 -1.78
N ILE A 91 -20.35 -14.60 -2.29
CA ILE A 91 -20.96 -14.24 -3.59
C ILE A 91 -20.36 -15.07 -4.71
N ALA A 92 -19.02 -15.17 -4.77
CA ALA A 92 -18.33 -15.97 -5.79
C ALA A 92 -18.70 -17.46 -5.68
N SER A 93 -18.91 -17.96 -4.47
CA SER A 93 -19.28 -19.36 -4.20
C SER A 93 -20.61 -19.77 -4.83
N ILE A 94 -21.55 -18.84 -4.97
CA ILE A 94 -22.84 -19.07 -5.65
C ILE A 94 -22.61 -19.46 -7.12
N PHE A 95 -21.60 -18.88 -7.77
CA PHE A 95 -21.33 -19.08 -9.20
C PHE A 95 -20.21 -20.08 -9.48
N LEU A 96 -19.27 -20.23 -8.54
CA LEU A 96 -18.01 -20.96 -8.69
C LEU A 96 -17.87 -22.11 -7.68
N GLY A 97 -18.93 -22.47 -6.95
CA GLY A 97 -18.98 -23.70 -6.14
C GLY A 97 -18.22 -23.66 -4.80
N GLY A 98 -17.74 -22.50 -4.35
CA GLY A 98 -17.09 -22.34 -3.04
C GLY A 98 -15.70 -22.97 -2.93
N ASP A 99 -15.06 -23.21 -4.06
CA ASP A 99 -13.75 -23.85 -4.13
C ASP A 99 -12.59 -22.84 -4.23
N VAL A 100 -11.46 -23.33 -4.75
CA VAL A 100 -10.26 -22.54 -5.03
C VAL A 100 -10.56 -21.37 -5.97
N ALA A 101 -11.41 -21.54 -6.98
CA ALA A 101 -11.77 -20.47 -7.93
C ALA A 101 -12.55 -19.35 -7.25
N SER A 102 -13.45 -19.70 -6.32
CA SER A 102 -14.19 -18.71 -5.51
C SER A 102 -13.24 -17.88 -4.63
N SER A 103 -12.26 -18.54 -4.00
CA SER A 103 -11.22 -17.87 -3.19
C SER A 103 -10.31 -16.97 -4.05
N MET A 104 -9.85 -17.44 -5.21
CA MET A 104 -9.04 -16.64 -6.12
C MET A 104 -9.79 -15.40 -6.63
N ALA A 105 -11.02 -15.59 -7.11
CA ALA A 105 -11.82 -14.50 -7.68
C ALA A 105 -12.05 -13.40 -6.63
N SER A 106 -12.45 -13.78 -5.42
CA SER A 106 -12.65 -12.83 -4.32
C SER A 106 -11.35 -12.15 -3.88
N THR A 107 -10.24 -12.89 -3.77
CA THR A 107 -8.93 -12.34 -3.41
C THR A 107 -8.43 -11.34 -4.44
N TYR A 108 -8.48 -11.67 -5.73
CA TYR A 108 -8.05 -10.79 -6.81
C TYR A 108 -8.93 -9.55 -6.95
N LEU A 109 -10.24 -9.70 -6.80
CA LEU A 109 -11.16 -8.57 -6.76
C LEU A 109 -10.83 -7.62 -5.60
N ILE A 110 -10.62 -8.16 -4.40
CA ILE A 110 -10.31 -7.35 -3.22
C ILE A 110 -8.94 -6.69 -3.34
N ASN A 111 -7.93 -7.39 -3.86
CA ASN A 111 -6.62 -6.80 -4.18
C ASN A 111 -6.78 -5.63 -5.15
N PHE A 112 -7.58 -5.78 -6.20
CA PHE A 112 -7.87 -4.71 -7.16
C PHE A 112 -8.50 -3.49 -6.45
N ILE A 113 -9.53 -3.71 -5.64
CA ILE A 113 -10.23 -2.66 -4.88
C ILE A 113 -9.26 -1.92 -3.94
N PHE A 114 -8.52 -2.66 -3.10
CA PHE A 114 -7.63 -2.10 -2.08
C PHE A 114 -6.35 -1.49 -2.65
N LEU A 115 -5.99 -1.82 -3.89
CA LEU A 115 -4.91 -1.15 -4.59
C LEU A 115 -5.40 0.15 -5.25
N PHE A 116 -6.42 0.06 -6.11
CA PHE A 116 -6.79 1.16 -7.00
C PHE A 116 -7.65 2.22 -6.32
N ILE A 117 -8.56 1.88 -5.41
CA ILE A 117 -9.42 2.89 -4.77
C ILE A 117 -8.60 3.80 -3.84
N PRO A 118 -7.77 3.29 -2.90
CA PRO A 118 -6.95 4.14 -2.05
C PRO A 118 -5.95 4.94 -2.87
N MET A 119 -5.34 4.33 -3.90
CA MET A 119 -4.42 5.05 -4.77
C MET A 119 -5.11 6.18 -5.53
N TYR A 120 -6.30 5.93 -6.09
CA TYR A 120 -7.09 6.97 -6.74
C TYR A 120 -7.37 8.12 -5.78
N TYR A 121 -7.79 7.80 -4.56
CA TYR A 121 -8.07 8.80 -3.53
C TYR A 121 -6.82 9.62 -3.18
N LEU A 122 -5.67 8.96 -3.02
CA LEU A 122 -4.40 9.62 -2.76
C LEU A 122 -4.01 10.57 -3.89
N CYS A 123 -4.11 10.14 -5.15
CA CYS A 123 -3.84 11.00 -6.31
C CYS A 123 -4.82 12.19 -6.34
N ARG A 124 -6.10 11.98 -6.02
CA ARG A 124 -7.12 13.04 -6.00
C ARG A 124 -6.88 14.12 -4.96
N LEU A 125 -6.08 13.86 -3.93
CA LEU A 125 -5.66 14.90 -2.97
C LEU A 125 -4.75 15.96 -3.61
N PHE A 126 -4.05 15.61 -4.68
CA PHE A 126 -3.01 16.47 -5.28
C PHE A 126 -3.28 16.84 -6.73
N MET A 127 -4.21 16.12 -7.37
CA MET A 127 -4.39 16.17 -8.81
C MET A 127 -5.85 16.18 -9.17
N GLU A 128 -6.19 16.77 -10.32
CA GLU A 128 -7.52 16.65 -10.90
C GLU A 128 -7.88 15.20 -11.25
N ARG A 129 -9.16 14.99 -11.57
CA ARG A 129 -9.67 13.66 -11.92
C ARG A 129 -8.87 13.01 -13.05
N GLN A 130 -8.53 13.76 -14.09
CA GLN A 130 -7.75 13.27 -15.24
C GLN A 130 -6.36 12.81 -14.81
N GLY A 131 -5.60 13.71 -14.19
CA GLY A 131 -4.24 13.41 -13.77
C GLY A 131 -4.19 12.22 -12.81
N SER A 132 -5.20 12.09 -11.94
CA SER A 132 -5.33 10.91 -11.06
C SER A 132 -5.51 9.62 -11.86
N LEU A 133 -6.37 9.62 -12.90
CA LEU A 133 -6.57 8.44 -13.75
C LEU A 133 -5.32 8.10 -14.58
N ILE A 134 -4.60 9.10 -15.08
CA ILE A 134 -3.33 8.90 -15.79
C ILE A 134 -2.28 8.33 -14.84
N ALA A 135 -2.16 8.86 -13.63
CA ALA A 135 -1.25 8.33 -12.60
C ALA A 135 -1.58 6.87 -12.27
N LEU A 136 -2.86 6.53 -12.14
CA LEU A 136 -3.30 5.15 -11.93
C LEU A 136 -2.95 4.24 -13.11
N MET A 137 -3.17 4.71 -14.34
CA MET A 137 -2.81 3.97 -15.55
C MET A 137 -1.30 3.72 -15.62
N LEU A 138 -0.46 4.74 -15.37
CA LEU A 138 1.00 4.61 -15.38
C LEU A 138 1.49 3.65 -14.28
N PHE A 139 0.90 3.73 -13.09
CA PHE A 139 1.18 2.79 -12.01
C PHE A 139 0.76 1.37 -12.38
N ALA A 140 -0.45 1.17 -12.89
CA ALA A 140 -0.92 -0.13 -13.32
C ALA A 140 -0.05 -0.72 -14.43
N LEU A 141 0.36 0.08 -15.42
CA LEU A 141 1.30 -0.36 -16.45
C LEU A 141 2.63 -0.79 -15.81
N SER A 142 3.26 0.06 -15.00
CA SER A 142 4.59 -0.22 -14.43
C SER A 142 4.62 -1.32 -13.37
N VAL A 143 3.56 -1.46 -12.57
CA VAL A 143 3.52 -2.33 -11.38
C VAL A 143 2.66 -3.57 -11.59
N VAL A 144 1.54 -3.46 -12.29
CA VAL A 144 0.58 -4.57 -12.41
C VAL A 144 0.81 -5.37 -13.69
N TYR A 145 0.98 -4.70 -14.84
CA TYR A 145 0.91 -5.34 -16.15
C TYR A 145 2.25 -5.55 -16.84
N PHE A 146 3.15 -4.56 -16.87
CA PHE A 146 4.49 -4.72 -17.41
C PHE A 146 5.28 -5.82 -16.68
N PRO A 147 5.12 -5.99 -15.35
CA PRO A 147 5.73 -7.10 -14.62
C PRO A 147 5.08 -8.47 -14.88
N VAL A 148 4.03 -8.59 -15.70
CA VAL A 148 3.55 -9.91 -16.16
C VAL A 148 4.63 -10.63 -17.00
N LEU A 149 5.61 -9.88 -17.53
CA LEU A 149 6.82 -10.44 -18.14
C LEU A 149 7.89 -10.87 -17.11
N GLY A 150 7.68 -10.63 -15.79
CA GLY A 150 8.72 -10.84 -14.77
C GLY A 150 8.25 -11.14 -13.33
N ALA A 151 6.97 -11.48 -13.10
CA ALA A 151 6.29 -11.95 -11.87
C ALA A 151 6.49 -11.21 -10.52
N LEU A 152 7.55 -10.45 -10.32
CA LEU A 152 8.02 -9.97 -9.03
C LEU A 152 7.21 -8.76 -8.53
N LEU A 153 6.79 -7.86 -9.42
CA LEU A 153 6.22 -6.57 -9.00
C LEU A 153 4.70 -6.51 -8.96
N SER A 154 3.94 -7.46 -9.52
CA SER A 154 2.47 -7.35 -9.51
C SER A 154 1.86 -7.75 -8.16
N PRO A 155 1.24 -6.83 -7.40
CA PRO A 155 0.49 -7.20 -6.19
C PRO A 155 -0.84 -7.89 -6.51
N LEU A 156 -1.27 -7.92 -7.77
CA LEU A 156 -2.56 -8.44 -8.16
C LEU A 156 -2.54 -9.94 -8.46
N PHE A 157 -1.44 -10.47 -9.01
CA PHE A 157 -1.42 -11.82 -9.63
C PHE A 157 -0.64 -12.89 -8.84
N ILE A 158 -0.37 -12.67 -7.55
CA ILE A 158 0.44 -13.56 -6.70
C ILE A 158 -0.42 -14.56 -5.88
N GLY A 159 -1.75 -14.57 -6.06
CA GLY A 159 -2.68 -15.46 -5.34
C GLY A 159 -2.91 -15.10 -3.86
N ALA A 160 -2.00 -14.34 -3.23
CA ALA A 160 -2.11 -13.81 -1.87
C ALA A 160 -2.75 -12.40 -1.85
N PRO A 161 -3.28 -11.92 -0.70
CA PRO A 161 -3.93 -10.60 -0.58
C PRO A 161 -2.93 -9.43 -0.56
N MET A 162 -2.00 -9.37 -1.51
CA MET A 162 -0.90 -8.41 -1.55
C MET A 162 -1.35 -6.97 -1.82
N GLY A 163 -2.46 -6.76 -2.54
CA GLY A 163 -3.08 -5.44 -2.71
C GLY A 163 -3.61 -4.91 -1.38
N VAL A 164 -4.26 -5.78 -0.59
CA VAL A 164 -4.70 -5.43 0.78
C VAL A 164 -3.51 -5.11 1.67
N ARG A 165 -2.44 -5.93 1.64
CA ARG A 165 -1.24 -5.72 2.46
C ARG A 165 -0.40 -4.49 2.07
N MET A 166 -0.54 -4.00 0.84
CA MET A 166 0.06 -2.74 0.41
C MET A 166 -0.76 -1.53 0.88
N SER A 167 -2.08 -1.68 0.99
CA SER A 167 -3.00 -0.59 1.33
C SER A 167 -2.71 0.15 2.66
N PRO A 168 -2.16 -0.47 3.73
CA PRO A 168 -1.74 0.25 4.93
C PRO A 168 -0.87 1.47 4.67
N HIS A 169 0.11 1.32 3.79
CA HIS A 169 1.04 2.38 3.42
C HIS A 169 0.33 3.54 2.72
N ILE A 170 -0.64 3.22 1.85
CA ILE A 170 -1.42 4.19 1.10
C ILE A 170 -2.40 4.93 2.03
N PHE A 171 -3.10 4.20 2.90
CA PHE A 171 -4.04 4.80 3.86
C PHE A 171 -3.34 5.70 4.87
N MET A 172 -2.18 5.29 5.39
CA MET A 172 -1.40 6.14 6.28
C MET A 172 -0.86 7.37 5.57
N ALA A 173 -0.42 7.26 4.32
CA ALA A 173 -0.03 8.41 3.51
C ALA A 173 -1.20 9.39 3.29
N ILE A 174 -2.40 8.88 2.98
CA ILE A 174 -3.63 9.69 2.86
C ILE A 174 -3.95 10.42 4.18
N ALA A 175 -3.87 9.70 5.30
CA ALA A 175 -4.18 10.25 6.61
C ALA A 175 -3.23 11.41 6.95
N VAL A 176 -1.92 11.20 6.78
CA VAL A 176 -0.89 12.24 6.98
C VAL A 176 -1.07 13.41 6.02
N ALA A 177 -1.35 13.15 4.74
CA ALA A 177 -1.60 14.19 3.74
C ALA A 177 -2.75 15.13 4.13
N LYS A 178 -3.86 14.57 4.61
CA LYS A 178 -5.03 15.34 5.03
C LYS A 178 -4.75 16.22 6.23
N VAL A 179 -4.00 15.72 7.22
CA VAL A 179 -3.57 16.54 8.35
C VAL A 179 -2.67 17.68 7.86
N ALA A 180 -1.69 17.36 7.01
CA ALA A 180 -0.75 18.33 6.48
C ALA A 180 -1.43 19.43 5.63
N LEU A 181 -2.32 19.07 4.71
CA LEU A 181 -3.06 20.01 3.85
C LEU A 181 -3.85 21.05 4.65
N ARG A 182 -4.46 20.64 5.76
CA ARG A 182 -5.23 21.57 6.60
C ARG A 182 -4.36 22.39 7.54
N THR A 183 -3.14 21.95 7.82
CA THR A 183 -2.17 22.79 8.56
C THR A 183 -1.46 23.80 7.66
N SER A 184 -1.43 23.59 6.34
CA SER A 184 -0.83 24.56 5.40
C SER A 184 -1.69 25.78 5.10
N THR A 185 -3.00 25.72 5.34
CA THR A 185 -3.95 26.81 5.05
C THR A 185 -4.03 27.88 6.14
N GLY A 186 -3.12 27.90 7.11
CA GLY A 186 -3.06 28.94 8.15
C GLY A 186 -4.08 28.80 9.29
N GLU A 187 -5.14 27.99 9.14
CA GLU A 187 -6.09 27.67 10.21
C GLU A 187 -5.47 26.70 11.24
N ILE A 188 -4.65 27.23 12.14
CA ILE A 188 -3.99 26.45 13.18
C ILE A 188 -4.61 26.78 14.52
N SER A 189 -5.61 26.00 14.92
CA SER A 189 -5.92 25.81 16.33
C SER A 189 -5.27 24.51 16.81
N PHE A 190 -4.56 24.59 17.94
CA PHE A 190 -3.95 23.43 18.57
C PHE A 190 -4.96 22.28 18.81
N PRO A 191 -6.19 22.54 19.29
CA PRO A 191 -7.19 21.48 19.46
C PRO A 191 -7.57 20.76 18.16
N ALA A 192 -7.73 21.49 17.05
CA ALA A 192 -8.10 20.90 15.78
C ALA A 192 -6.97 20.03 15.20
N THR A 193 -5.71 20.43 15.40
CA THR A 193 -4.55 19.63 14.96
C THR A 193 -4.42 18.36 15.81
N LEU A 194 -4.62 18.47 17.13
CA LEU A 194 -4.60 17.34 18.04
C LEU A 194 -5.69 16.31 17.69
N GLN A 195 -6.93 16.76 17.49
CA GLN A 195 -8.05 15.90 17.10
C GLN A 195 -7.76 15.12 15.81
N ARG A 196 -7.19 15.79 14.81
CA ARG A 196 -6.83 15.16 13.52
C ARG A 196 -5.75 14.09 13.69
N LEU A 197 -4.81 14.28 14.61
CA LEU A 197 -3.78 13.29 14.89
C LEU A 197 -4.30 12.09 15.69
N ILE A 198 -5.29 12.31 16.56
CA ILE A 198 -6.04 11.22 17.17
C ILE A 198 -6.70 10.37 16.08
N ILE A 199 -7.31 11.01 15.07
CA ILE A 199 -7.89 10.31 13.90
C ILE A 199 -6.82 9.55 13.12
N VAL A 200 -5.62 10.10 12.92
CA VAL A 200 -4.51 9.37 12.27
C VAL A 200 -4.12 8.13 13.08
N GLY A 201 -4.00 8.24 14.41
CA GLY A 201 -3.74 7.09 15.28
C GLY A 201 -4.86 6.05 15.23
N ALA A 202 -6.11 6.48 15.23
CA ALA A 202 -7.28 5.60 15.14
C ALA A 202 -7.35 4.89 13.78
N VAL A 203 -7.07 5.58 12.66
CA VAL A 203 -6.91 4.95 11.33
C VAL A 203 -5.73 3.96 11.36
N GLY A 204 -4.64 4.34 12.02
CA GLY A 204 -3.47 3.48 12.24
C GLY A 204 -3.82 2.14 12.87
N ALA A 205 -4.80 2.09 13.78
CA ALA A 205 -5.21 0.85 14.46
C ALA A 205 -5.79 -0.20 13.49
N ALA A 206 -6.40 0.21 12.38
CA ALA A 206 -6.88 -0.73 11.37
C ALA A 206 -5.72 -1.31 10.54
N MET A 207 -4.56 -0.65 10.49
CA MET A 207 -3.48 -1.00 9.57
C MET A 207 -2.86 -2.38 9.86
N PRO A 208 -2.52 -2.75 11.12
CA PRO A 208 -2.07 -4.10 11.44
C PRO A 208 -3.10 -5.19 11.15
N LEU A 209 -4.39 -4.87 11.22
CA LEU A 209 -5.45 -5.82 10.87
C LEU A 209 -5.46 -6.16 9.37
N LEU A 210 -4.98 -5.24 8.53
CA LEU A 210 -4.93 -5.37 7.06
C LEU A 210 -3.57 -5.80 6.51
N GLY A 211 -2.53 -5.85 7.34
CA GLY A 211 -1.17 -6.12 6.86
C GLY A 211 -0.24 -6.83 7.84
N ALA A 212 -0.71 -7.18 9.04
CA ALA A 212 0.12 -7.65 10.15
C ALA A 212 1.31 -6.70 10.40
N GLU A 213 2.54 -7.18 10.38
CA GLU A 213 3.78 -6.39 10.51
C GLU A 213 3.80 -5.15 9.59
N GLN A 214 3.32 -5.32 8.34
CA GLN A 214 3.29 -4.26 7.33
C GLN A 214 2.41 -3.08 7.74
N GLY A 215 1.37 -3.35 8.53
CA GLY A 215 0.53 -2.31 9.12
C GLY A 215 1.25 -1.50 10.20
N PHE A 216 2.04 -2.17 11.05
CA PHE A 216 2.86 -1.48 12.06
C PHE A 216 3.94 -0.61 11.41
N TYR A 217 4.57 -1.10 10.34
CA TYR A 217 5.58 -0.32 9.61
C TYR A 217 5.01 0.93 8.94
N ALA A 218 3.78 0.85 8.39
CA ALA A 218 3.10 2.02 7.86
C ALA A 218 2.82 3.09 8.95
N VAL A 219 2.45 2.67 10.15
CA VAL A 219 2.24 3.57 11.30
C VAL A 219 3.56 4.19 11.77
N ALA A 220 4.62 3.37 11.89
CA ALA A 220 5.95 3.84 12.26
C ALA A 220 6.50 4.84 11.23
N ALA A 221 6.32 4.57 9.93
CA ALA A 221 6.69 5.48 8.85
C ALA A 221 5.93 6.81 8.93
N ALA A 222 4.62 6.78 9.20
CA ALA A 222 3.82 7.99 9.40
C ALA A 222 4.31 8.82 10.61
N ALA A 223 4.54 8.15 11.74
CA ALA A 223 5.04 8.77 12.96
C ALA A 223 6.45 9.38 12.76
N GLY A 224 7.35 8.64 12.11
CA GLY A 224 8.70 9.09 11.78
C GLY A 224 8.71 10.23 10.76
N ALA A 225 7.86 10.18 9.74
CA ALA A 225 7.76 11.24 8.73
C ALA A 225 7.38 12.59 9.35
N VAL A 226 6.38 12.57 10.24
CA VAL A 226 5.95 13.75 10.99
C VAL A 226 7.05 14.21 11.95
N PHE A 227 7.69 13.27 12.66
CA PHE A 227 8.78 13.58 13.58
C PHE A 227 9.93 14.27 12.87
N PHE A 228 10.54 13.69 11.83
CA PHE A 228 11.77 14.23 11.23
C PHE A 228 11.56 15.51 10.42
N LEU A 229 10.39 15.69 9.80
CA LEU A 229 10.15 16.80 8.87
C LEU A 229 9.38 17.99 9.46
N GLY A 230 8.72 17.81 10.61
CA GLY A 230 8.17 18.93 11.38
C GLY A 230 9.24 19.96 11.78
N GLY A 231 10.53 19.62 11.70
CA GLY A 231 11.66 20.47 12.11
C GLY A 231 11.79 21.82 11.43
N ARG A 232 11.13 22.05 10.27
CA ARG A 232 11.12 23.36 9.61
C ARG A 232 10.06 24.34 10.12
N ARG A 233 9.01 23.84 10.77
CA ARG A 233 7.87 24.66 11.22
C ARG A 233 7.57 24.52 12.71
N TRP A 234 7.94 23.40 13.32
CA TRP A 234 7.60 23.05 14.69
C TRP A 234 8.86 22.85 15.52
N ARG A 235 8.80 23.33 16.76
CA ARG A 235 9.86 23.12 17.75
C ARG A 235 9.99 21.63 18.08
N ILE A 236 11.16 21.21 18.57
CA ILE A 236 11.41 19.81 18.90
C ILE A 236 10.38 19.21 19.86
N LEU A 237 9.96 19.96 20.88
CA LEU A 237 8.94 19.52 21.85
C LEU A 237 7.56 19.29 21.20
N GLN A 238 7.17 20.12 20.24
CA GLN A 238 5.93 19.94 19.49
C GLN A 238 6.01 18.67 18.66
N ARG A 239 7.14 18.43 17.97
CA ARG A 239 7.36 17.20 17.19
C ARG A 239 7.26 15.96 18.06
N ILE A 240 7.89 15.97 19.23
CA ILE A 240 7.81 14.88 20.22
C ILE A 240 6.35 14.67 20.65
N GLY A 241 5.66 15.72 21.09
CA GLY A 241 4.27 15.64 21.54
C GLY A 241 3.32 15.13 20.46
N PHE A 242 3.53 15.53 19.20
CA PHE A 242 2.74 15.06 18.07
C PHE A 242 2.96 13.59 17.76
N THR A 243 4.22 13.15 17.68
CA THR A 243 4.55 11.74 17.48
C THR A 243 4.02 10.89 18.63
N ALA A 244 4.17 11.34 19.88
CA ALA A 244 3.62 10.67 21.05
C ALA A 244 2.09 10.55 20.97
N THR A 245 1.38 11.60 20.55
CA THR A 245 -0.08 11.56 20.39
C THR A 245 -0.52 10.51 19.37
N VAL A 246 0.14 10.45 18.21
CA VAL A 246 -0.17 9.46 17.17
C VAL A 246 0.03 8.04 17.70
N LEU A 247 1.17 7.79 18.37
CA LEU A 247 1.51 6.48 18.91
C LEU A 247 0.56 6.07 20.06
N VAL A 248 0.27 6.97 21.00
CA VAL A 248 -0.65 6.68 22.11
C VAL A 248 -2.06 6.43 21.59
N SER A 249 -2.57 7.27 20.68
CA SER A 249 -3.89 7.08 20.06
C SER A 249 -3.95 5.76 19.30
N PHE A 250 -2.92 5.44 18.51
CA PHE A 250 -2.78 4.16 17.83
C PHE A 250 -2.83 2.99 18.81
N SER A 251 -1.99 2.98 19.85
CA SER A 251 -1.93 1.89 20.81
C SER A 251 -3.26 1.68 21.53
N LEU A 252 -3.90 2.75 22.00
CA LEU A 252 -5.20 2.66 22.68
C LEU A 252 -6.30 2.17 21.73
N CYS A 253 -6.39 2.72 20.52
CA CYS A 253 -7.39 2.31 19.54
C CYS A 253 -7.16 0.88 19.04
N PHE A 254 -5.90 0.47 18.89
CA PHE A 254 -5.54 -0.88 18.46
C PHE A 254 -5.89 -1.90 19.54
N VAL A 255 -5.48 -1.67 20.78
CA VAL A 255 -5.87 -2.52 21.92
C VAL A 255 -7.40 -2.62 22.03
N ALA A 256 -8.10 -1.49 21.95
CA ALA A 256 -9.56 -1.48 21.96
C ALA A 256 -10.15 -2.28 20.79
N ALA A 257 -9.61 -2.13 19.57
CA ALA A 257 -10.07 -2.89 18.40
C ALA A 257 -9.86 -4.40 18.59
N LEU A 258 -8.72 -4.83 19.14
CA LEU A 258 -8.47 -6.25 19.41
C LEU A 258 -9.44 -6.80 20.46
N LEU A 259 -9.69 -6.07 21.55
CA LEU A 259 -10.62 -6.50 22.59
C LEU A 259 -12.07 -6.53 22.08
N VAL A 260 -12.48 -5.55 21.27
CA VAL A 260 -13.85 -5.49 20.73
C VAL A 260 -14.07 -6.53 19.62
N LEU A 261 -13.13 -6.68 18.70
CA LEU A 261 -13.29 -7.57 17.54
C LEU A 261 -12.98 -9.03 17.87
N PHE A 262 -12.00 -9.27 18.75
CA PHE A 262 -11.47 -10.61 19.00
C PHE A 262 -11.62 -11.08 20.44
N GLY A 263 -11.94 -10.19 21.38
CA GLY A 263 -12.07 -10.52 22.81
C GLY A 263 -10.74 -10.85 23.51
N SER A 264 -9.61 -10.72 22.82
CA SER A 264 -8.30 -11.17 23.31
C SER A 264 -7.14 -10.36 22.70
N LEU A 265 -6.08 -10.19 23.49
CA LEU A 265 -4.79 -9.63 23.04
C LEU A 265 -3.81 -10.71 22.57
N GLU A 266 -4.17 -11.99 22.66
CA GLU A 266 -3.34 -13.11 22.19
C GLU A 266 -3.03 -12.98 20.70
N THR A 267 -3.87 -12.29 19.93
CA THR A 267 -3.58 -11.95 18.53
C THR A 267 -2.24 -11.23 18.33
N ILE A 268 -1.75 -10.48 19.32
CA ILE A 268 -0.43 -9.83 19.28
C ILE A 268 0.67 -10.88 19.44
N ALA A 269 0.54 -11.79 20.42
CA ALA A 269 1.49 -12.88 20.63
C ALA A 269 1.50 -13.84 19.43
N ALA A 270 0.33 -14.13 18.88
CA ALA A 270 0.16 -15.00 17.72
C ALA A 270 0.88 -14.49 16.47
N LEU A 271 1.12 -13.19 16.31
CA LEU A 271 1.93 -12.68 15.19
C LEU A 271 3.36 -13.24 15.23
N LYS A 272 3.92 -13.38 16.44
CA LYS A 272 5.22 -14.01 16.64
C LYS A 272 5.10 -15.53 16.46
N ASP A 273 4.13 -16.14 17.15
CA ASP A 273 4.00 -17.61 17.16
C ASP A 273 3.70 -18.19 15.79
N ILE A 274 2.87 -17.55 14.96
CA ILE A 274 2.63 -18.03 13.59
C ILE A 274 3.91 -17.98 12.77
N SER A 275 4.73 -16.94 12.96
CA SER A 275 5.97 -16.80 12.21
C SER A 275 7.01 -17.84 12.65
N ASP A 276 7.07 -18.15 13.95
CA ASP A 276 7.89 -19.25 14.50
C ASP A 276 7.37 -20.62 14.03
N ASN A 277 6.05 -20.81 13.96
CA ASN A 277 5.41 -22.05 13.51
C ASN A 277 5.66 -22.34 12.02
N GLN A 278 5.84 -21.32 11.18
CA GLN A 278 6.25 -21.55 9.79
C GLN A 278 7.60 -22.28 9.73
N VAL A 279 8.56 -21.92 10.58
CA VAL A 279 9.85 -22.63 10.65
C VAL A 279 9.67 -24.06 11.14
N TRP A 280 8.81 -24.26 12.15
CA TRP A 280 8.54 -25.60 12.69
C TRP A 280 7.91 -26.54 11.65
N VAL A 281 6.93 -26.06 10.87
CA VAL A 281 6.23 -26.87 9.85
C VAL A 281 7.14 -27.21 8.67
N TYR A 282 7.92 -26.25 8.18
CA TYR A 282 8.73 -26.43 6.98
C TYR A 282 10.17 -26.90 7.26
N GLY A 283 10.59 -26.96 8.54
CA GLY A 283 11.97 -27.24 8.96
C GLY A 283 12.97 -26.11 8.65
N VAL A 284 12.56 -25.13 7.85
CA VAL A 284 13.29 -23.94 7.42
C VAL A 284 12.29 -22.81 7.14
N PHE A 285 12.76 -21.57 6.99
CA PHE A 285 11.89 -20.50 6.51
C PHE A 285 11.35 -20.81 5.10
N PRO A 286 10.04 -20.72 4.86
CA PRO A 286 9.47 -20.94 3.53
C PRO A 286 9.83 -19.81 2.54
N ASN A 287 10.20 -18.64 3.07
CA ASN A 287 10.68 -17.50 2.30
C ASN A 287 12.18 -17.29 2.48
N SER A 288 12.85 -16.77 1.44
CA SER A 288 14.26 -16.39 1.53
C SER A 288 14.45 -15.16 2.40
N PHE A 289 15.28 -15.31 3.43
CA PHE A 289 15.78 -14.24 4.29
C PHE A 289 17.29 -14.14 4.18
N PHE A 290 17.84 -12.94 4.31
CA PHE A 290 19.27 -12.76 4.47
C PHE A 290 19.69 -13.13 5.89
N ALA A 291 20.83 -13.78 6.04
CA ALA A 291 21.40 -14.14 7.34
C ALA A 291 21.88 -12.90 8.12
N SER A 292 22.16 -11.78 7.42
CA SER A 292 22.62 -10.53 8.03
C SER A 292 22.35 -9.30 7.14
N TRP A 293 22.37 -8.11 7.75
CA TRP A 293 22.35 -6.83 7.03
C TRP A 293 23.53 -6.66 6.06
N THR A 294 24.68 -7.25 6.36
CA THR A 294 25.84 -7.21 5.47
C THR A 294 25.61 -8.00 4.19
N GLU A 295 24.95 -9.16 4.28
CA GLU A 295 24.68 -10.00 3.12
C GLU A 295 23.81 -9.29 2.07
N PHE A 296 22.88 -8.45 2.53
CA PHE A 296 22.04 -7.61 1.68
C PHE A 296 22.86 -6.73 0.71
N PHE A 297 24.06 -6.28 1.09
CA PHE A 297 24.92 -5.42 0.26
C PHE A 297 25.96 -6.17 -0.58
N THR A 298 26.16 -7.46 -0.33
CA THR A 298 27.24 -8.24 -0.96
C THR A 298 26.90 -8.83 -2.33
N LEU A 299 25.61 -8.86 -2.70
CA LEU A 299 25.09 -9.46 -3.96
C LEU A 299 25.53 -10.92 -4.18
N ARG A 300 25.88 -11.64 -3.11
CA ARG A 300 26.40 -13.03 -3.18
C ARG A 300 25.32 -14.07 -3.43
N VAL A 301 24.07 -13.77 -3.06
CA VAL A 301 22.93 -14.67 -3.27
C VAL A 301 22.37 -14.41 -4.66
N THR A 302 22.76 -15.21 -5.65
CA THR A 302 22.42 -14.99 -7.07
C THR A 302 20.92 -14.85 -7.32
N ALA A 303 20.10 -15.62 -6.61
CA ALA A 303 18.64 -15.55 -6.67
C ALA A 303 18.05 -14.24 -6.10
N ALA A 304 18.81 -13.53 -5.25
CA ALA A 304 18.41 -12.28 -4.61
C ALA A 304 18.91 -11.02 -5.32
N VAL A 305 19.93 -11.16 -6.20
CA VAL A 305 20.55 -10.04 -6.91
C VAL A 305 19.53 -9.13 -7.61
N PRO A 306 18.52 -9.61 -8.34
CA PRO A 306 17.55 -8.72 -8.98
C PRO A 306 16.76 -7.88 -7.98
N SER A 307 16.39 -8.48 -6.84
CA SER A 307 15.63 -7.82 -5.76
C SER A 307 16.51 -6.80 -5.01
N GLN A 308 17.76 -7.16 -4.73
CA GLN A 308 18.74 -6.27 -4.10
C GLN A 308 19.10 -5.09 -5.00
N ALA A 309 19.47 -5.36 -6.26
CA ALA A 309 19.85 -4.34 -7.24
C ALA A 309 18.69 -3.38 -7.54
N GLY A 310 17.48 -3.90 -7.74
CA GLY A 310 16.29 -3.07 -7.91
C GLY A 310 16.05 -2.16 -6.71
N THR A 311 16.24 -2.68 -5.50
CA THR A 311 16.06 -1.93 -4.25
C THR A 311 17.11 -0.86 -4.06
N ILE A 312 18.38 -1.18 -4.27
CA ILE A 312 19.46 -0.20 -4.22
C ILE A 312 19.21 0.90 -5.25
N ALA A 313 18.84 0.54 -6.48
CA ALA A 313 18.48 1.49 -7.52
C ALA A 313 17.28 2.35 -7.12
N GLY A 314 16.25 1.77 -6.48
CA GLY A 314 15.09 2.49 -5.97
C GLY A 314 15.43 3.47 -4.84
N ILE A 315 16.29 3.07 -3.90
CA ILE A 315 16.82 3.94 -2.84
C ILE A 315 17.60 5.10 -3.46
N VAL A 316 18.54 4.82 -4.36
CA VAL A 316 19.36 5.84 -5.03
C VAL A 316 18.49 6.78 -5.84
N ALA A 317 17.55 6.27 -6.64
CA ALA A 317 16.63 7.08 -7.42
C ALA A 317 15.81 8.01 -6.52
N LEU A 318 15.28 7.51 -5.41
CA LEU A 318 14.53 8.34 -4.47
C LEU A 318 15.41 9.36 -3.76
N LEU A 319 16.62 9.01 -3.35
CA LEU A 319 17.55 9.97 -2.73
C LEU A 319 17.94 11.08 -3.71
N LEU A 320 18.23 10.73 -4.97
CA LEU A 320 18.53 11.70 -6.03
C LEU A 320 17.33 12.59 -6.31
N CYS A 321 16.14 12.00 -6.50
CA CYS A 321 14.93 12.78 -6.72
C CYS A 321 14.58 13.66 -5.49
N PHE A 322 14.79 13.16 -4.28
CA PHE A 322 14.54 13.88 -3.02
C PHE A 322 15.49 15.07 -2.84
N GLY A 323 16.79 14.86 -3.07
CA GLY A 323 17.84 15.85 -2.93
C GLY A 323 17.82 16.93 -4.02
N LEU A 324 17.50 16.55 -5.27
CA LEU A 324 17.60 17.44 -6.42
C LEU A 324 16.27 18.13 -6.78
N LEU A 325 15.15 17.40 -6.72
CA LEU A 325 13.90 17.81 -7.37
C LEU A 325 12.75 18.01 -6.37
N PHE A 326 12.49 17.04 -5.51
CA PHE A 326 11.25 16.99 -4.74
C PHE A 326 11.18 18.01 -3.61
N ARG A 327 12.30 18.26 -2.91
CA ARG A 327 12.32 19.22 -1.78
C ARG A 327 11.99 20.65 -2.21
N LYS A 328 12.26 21.02 -3.46
CA LYS A 328 12.03 22.37 -3.98
C LYS A 328 10.69 22.52 -4.71
N VAL A 329 10.17 21.45 -5.29
CA VAL A 329 9.00 21.52 -6.18
C VAL A 329 7.71 21.02 -5.51
N LEU A 330 7.77 20.03 -4.62
CA LEU A 330 6.58 19.45 -4.00
C LEU A 330 6.03 20.35 -2.89
N THR A 331 4.71 20.38 -2.78
CA THR A 331 4.03 20.93 -1.60
C THR A 331 4.36 20.08 -0.37
N LEU A 332 4.32 20.68 0.83
CA LEU A 332 4.59 19.96 2.09
C LEU A 332 3.77 18.66 2.22
N PRO A 333 2.46 18.63 1.89
CA PRO A 333 1.68 17.41 2.03
C PRO A 333 2.06 16.32 1.02
N ALA A 334 2.38 16.68 -0.24
CA ALA A 334 2.85 15.73 -1.24
C ALA A 334 4.24 15.16 -0.85
N PHE A 335 5.09 16.01 -0.30
CA PHE A 335 6.40 15.62 0.22
C PHE A 335 6.31 14.64 1.40
N LEU A 336 5.39 14.88 2.34
CA LEU A 336 5.13 13.96 3.46
C LEU A 336 4.60 12.61 2.98
N VAL A 337 3.72 12.60 1.98
CA VAL A 337 3.24 11.35 1.35
C VAL A 337 4.40 10.55 0.78
N VAL A 338 5.25 11.17 -0.03
CA VAL A 338 6.43 10.52 -0.61
C VAL A 338 7.31 9.91 0.48
N LEU A 339 7.51 10.63 1.59
CA LEU A 339 8.32 10.12 2.69
C LEU A 339 7.67 8.95 3.43
N VAL A 340 6.36 9.01 3.70
CA VAL A 340 5.64 7.90 4.37
C VAL A 340 5.71 6.64 3.51
N LEU A 341 5.51 6.78 2.19
CA LEU A 341 5.61 5.66 1.25
C LEU A 341 7.02 5.08 1.20
N PHE A 342 8.04 5.93 1.10
CA PHE A 342 9.42 5.51 1.08
C PHE A 342 9.86 4.84 2.39
N ALA A 343 9.59 5.48 3.53
CA ALA A 343 9.98 4.97 4.84
C ALA A 343 9.22 3.68 5.18
N GLY A 344 7.93 3.59 4.89
CA GLY A 344 7.15 2.38 5.13
C GLY A 344 7.59 1.24 4.22
N GLY A 345 7.85 1.52 2.94
CA GLY A 345 8.48 0.57 2.03
C GLY A 345 9.84 0.10 2.53
N LEU A 346 10.69 0.99 3.05
CA LEU A 346 12.00 0.61 3.57
C LEU A 346 11.87 -0.26 4.82
N LEU A 347 10.99 0.11 5.76
CA LEU A 347 10.72 -0.68 6.95
C LEU A 347 10.13 -2.06 6.63
N SER A 348 9.37 -2.19 5.53
CA SER A 348 8.80 -3.47 5.10
C SER A 348 9.82 -4.55 4.77
N TRP A 349 11.09 -4.18 4.54
CA TRP A 349 12.19 -5.12 4.40
C TRP A 349 12.43 -5.96 5.65
N VAL A 350 12.14 -5.39 6.81
CA VAL A 350 12.16 -6.12 8.07
C VAL A 350 10.91 -6.98 8.10
N ALA A 351 11.08 -8.28 8.21
CA ALA A 351 9.99 -9.24 8.32
C ALA A 351 10.33 -10.24 9.41
N ASN A 352 9.30 -10.84 10.00
CA ASN A 352 9.42 -11.78 11.11
C ASN A 352 10.25 -11.20 12.28
N PHE A 353 9.86 -10.01 12.75
CA PHE A 353 10.45 -9.35 13.93
C PHE A 353 11.99 -9.14 13.90
N GLY A 354 12.61 -9.01 12.73
CA GLY A 354 14.02 -8.59 12.64
C GLY A 354 14.82 -9.15 11.47
N TYR A 355 14.30 -10.14 10.75
CA TYR A 355 14.96 -10.68 9.56
C TYR A 355 14.75 -9.79 8.35
N ILE A 356 15.66 -9.88 7.38
CA ILE A 356 15.59 -9.12 6.15
C ILE A 356 15.01 -10.03 5.07
N GLY A 357 13.75 -9.80 4.69
CA GLY A 357 13.05 -10.65 3.74
C GLY A 357 13.28 -10.22 2.30
N GLN A 358 13.94 -11.06 1.48
CA GLN A 358 14.07 -10.79 0.04
C GLN A 358 12.69 -10.60 -0.63
N HIS A 359 11.72 -11.40 -0.20
CA HIS A 359 10.34 -11.40 -0.68
C HIS A 359 9.60 -10.07 -0.41
N GLN A 360 10.15 -9.16 0.41
CA GLN A 360 9.59 -7.84 0.70
C GLN A 360 10.08 -6.76 -0.28
N ALA A 361 11.14 -7.02 -1.05
CA ALA A 361 11.66 -6.10 -2.06
C ALA A 361 10.59 -5.55 -3.02
N PRO A 362 9.64 -6.37 -3.51
CA PRO A 362 8.59 -5.85 -4.37
C PRO A 362 7.71 -4.80 -3.70
N LEU A 363 7.40 -4.94 -2.41
CA LEU A 363 6.57 -3.97 -1.70
C LEU A 363 7.27 -2.60 -1.66
N PHE A 364 8.55 -2.58 -1.31
CA PHE A 364 9.37 -1.38 -1.38
C PHE A 364 9.32 -0.74 -2.78
N LEU A 365 9.63 -1.50 -3.83
CA LEU A 365 9.66 -0.99 -5.20
C LEU A 365 8.29 -0.42 -5.64
N ARG A 366 7.18 -1.05 -5.27
CA ARG A 366 5.83 -0.56 -5.54
C ARG A 366 5.58 0.80 -4.89
N THR A 367 5.95 0.94 -3.61
CA THR A 367 5.79 2.21 -2.88
C THR A 367 6.68 3.32 -3.45
N CYS A 368 7.90 2.97 -3.89
CA CYS A 368 8.83 3.84 -4.58
C CYS A 368 8.28 4.35 -5.91
N ILE A 369 7.79 3.44 -6.76
CA ILE A 369 7.16 3.78 -8.04
C ILE A 369 5.94 4.67 -7.81
N MET A 370 5.11 4.37 -6.81
CA MET A 370 3.95 5.21 -6.48
C MET A 370 4.37 6.62 -6.06
N ALA A 371 5.40 6.74 -5.22
CA ALA A 371 5.94 8.04 -4.82
C ALA A 371 6.51 8.83 -6.02
N LEU A 372 7.20 8.16 -6.94
CA LEU A 372 7.72 8.77 -8.17
C LEU A 372 6.59 9.21 -9.10
N VAL A 373 5.56 8.39 -9.32
CA VAL A 373 4.40 8.72 -10.16
C VAL A 373 3.65 9.93 -9.57
N LEU A 374 3.38 9.94 -8.26
CA LEU A 374 2.75 11.08 -7.58
C LEU A 374 3.60 12.35 -7.73
N SER A 375 4.92 12.23 -7.59
CA SER A 375 5.81 13.39 -7.69
C SER A 375 5.91 13.93 -9.11
N ALA A 376 6.14 13.07 -10.09
CA ALA A 376 6.24 13.46 -11.51
C ALA A 376 4.97 14.15 -11.98
N THR A 377 3.82 13.63 -11.56
CA THR A 377 2.53 14.16 -11.98
C THR A 377 2.15 15.45 -11.23
N ALA A 378 2.53 15.60 -9.95
CA ALA A 378 2.42 16.88 -9.24
C ALA A 378 3.30 17.97 -9.86
N ILE A 379 4.52 17.63 -10.31
CA ILE A 379 5.41 18.55 -11.03
C ILE A 379 4.78 18.97 -12.36
N ALA A 380 4.27 18.01 -13.14
CA ALA A 380 3.63 18.29 -14.43
C ALA A 380 2.41 19.22 -14.28
N GLY A 381 1.56 18.98 -13.28
CA GLY A 381 0.38 19.82 -13.01
C GLY A 381 0.72 21.27 -12.66
N LYS A 382 1.85 21.50 -11.98
CA LYS A 382 2.36 22.85 -11.66
C LYS A 382 2.89 23.57 -12.90
N VAL A 383 3.54 22.85 -13.81
CA VAL A 383 4.07 23.40 -15.07
C VAL A 383 2.95 23.76 -16.04
N THR A 384 1.83 23.04 -16.03
CA THR A 384 0.68 23.28 -16.92
C THR A 384 -0.33 24.29 -16.38
N GLY A 385 -0.10 24.89 -15.20
CA GLY A 385 -1.00 25.89 -14.63
C GLY A 385 -2.38 25.32 -14.22
N SER A 386 -2.45 24.06 -13.78
CA SER A 386 -3.74 23.49 -13.35
C SER A 386 -4.29 24.28 -12.15
N PRO A 387 -5.56 24.73 -12.22
CA PRO A 387 -6.19 25.55 -11.18
C PRO A 387 -6.32 24.83 -9.84
N HIS A 388 -6.18 23.50 -9.80
CA HIS A 388 -6.25 22.71 -8.57
C HIS A 388 -4.94 22.78 -7.75
N THR A 389 -3.78 22.87 -8.42
CA THR A 389 -2.48 23.14 -7.77
C THR A 389 -2.37 24.58 -7.32
N GLU A 390 -2.92 25.53 -8.10
CA GLU A 390 -3.05 26.91 -7.67
C GLU A 390 -3.96 27.01 -6.46
N LYS A 391 -5.16 26.43 -6.41
CA LYS A 391 -6.00 26.49 -5.19
C LYS A 391 -5.37 25.91 -3.91
N VAL A 392 -4.41 24.98 -4.04
CA VAL A 392 -3.63 24.45 -2.90
C VAL A 392 -2.42 25.36 -2.57
N ALA A 393 -1.97 26.20 -3.50
CA ALA A 393 -0.86 27.12 -3.36
C ALA A 393 -1.26 28.61 -3.15
N THR A 394 -2.46 29.03 -3.58
CA THR A 394 -2.99 30.41 -3.59
C THR A 394 -3.94 30.68 -2.43
N SER A 395 -4.10 29.75 -1.49
CA SER A 395 -4.63 30.07 -0.16
C SER A 395 -3.62 30.81 0.72
N GLU A 396 -2.67 31.55 0.11
CA GLU A 396 -1.98 32.63 0.79
C GLU A 396 -2.96 33.82 0.83
N PRO A 397 -3.30 34.35 2.02
CA PRO A 397 -4.19 35.50 2.09
C PRO A 397 -3.50 36.68 1.41
N SER A 398 -4.18 37.25 0.41
CA SER A 398 -3.96 38.64 0.07
C SER A 398 -4.65 39.48 1.14
N GLN A 399 -3.80 40.23 1.86
CA GLN A 399 -4.09 41.29 2.85
C GLN A 399 -4.46 40.84 4.25
#